data_AF-C7DAH6-F1
#
_entry.id   AF-C7DAH6-F1
#
_cell.length_a   1.000
_cell.length_b   1.000
_cell.length_c   1.000
_cell.angle_alpha   90.00
_cell.angle_beta   90.00
_cell.angle_gamma   90.00
#
_symmetry.space_group_name_H-M   'P 1'
#
loop_
_entity.id
_entity.type
_entity.pdbx_description
1 polymer ?
#
loop_
_entity_poly.entity_id
_entity_poly.type
_entity_poly.pdbx_seq_one_letter_code
_entity_poly.pdbx_strand_id
1 'polypeptide(L)'
;MFPNADLRLGTYPGQATGIVDTIEWWDGGDLVFRFDANDHGDGIFSVITTSAAVSGPFGFRPTISTLSEVSRQLECGRGFTAMKRQVICSVREDDGVMRYRFDLPEDLIDRAPSGALSVDWDVIPLVNIRRYRRLRF
;
A
#
# COMPACT_ATOMS: atom_id res chain seq x y z
N MET A 1 -13.32 5.73 15.67
CA MET A 1 -12.69 5.18 16.89
C MET A 1 -12.72 3.67 16.71
N PHE A 2 -11.58 2.97 16.82
CA PHE A 2 -11.49 1.50 16.64
C PHE A 2 -11.56 0.84 18.03
N PRO A 3 -12.74 0.40 18.50
CA PRO A 3 -12.96 0.06 19.91
C PRO A 3 -12.27 -1.23 20.35
N ASN A 4 -11.89 -2.11 19.41
CA ASN A 4 -11.21 -3.38 19.70
C ASN A 4 -9.79 -3.41 19.14
N ALA A 5 -9.17 -2.24 19.01
CA ALA A 5 -7.90 -2.18 18.36
C ALA A 5 -6.74 -2.67 19.25
N ASP A 6 -6.02 -3.66 18.76
CA ASP A 6 -4.83 -4.25 19.36
C ASP A 6 -3.58 -3.60 18.77
N LEU A 7 -2.62 -3.28 19.63
CA LEU A 7 -1.33 -2.73 19.23
C LEU A 7 -0.29 -3.84 19.27
N ARG A 8 0.34 -4.11 18.12
CA ARG A 8 1.38 -5.13 17.97
C ARG A 8 2.70 -4.50 17.58
N LEU A 9 3.77 -5.05 18.12
CA LEU A 9 5.15 -4.70 17.78
C LEU A 9 5.80 -5.88 17.08
N GLY A 10 6.56 -5.60 16.01
CA GLY A 10 7.25 -6.62 15.24
C GLY A 10 8.60 -6.13 14.75
N THR A 11 9.45 -7.07 14.40
CA THR A 11 10.75 -6.81 13.79
C THR A 11 10.95 -7.82 12.67
N TYR A 12 11.26 -7.35 11.46
CA TYR A 12 11.43 -8.21 10.28
C TYR A 12 12.71 -7.84 9.51
N PRO A 13 13.38 -8.83 8.89
CA PRO A 13 14.46 -8.54 7.96
C PRO A 13 13.90 -7.86 6.70
N GLY A 14 14.22 -6.58 6.53
CA GLY A 14 13.91 -5.79 5.34
C GLY A 14 14.97 -5.96 4.25
N GLN A 15 14.58 -6.53 3.11
CA GLN A 15 15.51 -6.84 2.02
C GLN A 15 16.25 -5.63 1.43
N ALA A 16 15.74 -4.41 1.62
CA ALA A 16 16.32 -3.18 1.06
C ALA A 16 16.93 -2.23 2.11
N THR A 17 16.60 -2.39 3.40
CA THR A 17 16.89 -1.38 4.44
C THR A 17 17.49 -1.96 5.72
N GLY A 18 17.80 -3.26 5.77
CA GLY A 18 18.25 -3.91 7.01
C GLY A 18 17.06 -4.30 7.90
N ILE A 19 17.20 -4.17 9.22
CA ILE A 19 16.12 -4.54 10.15
C ILE A 19 15.02 -3.46 10.12
N VAL A 20 13.77 -3.90 10.03
CA VAL A 20 12.59 -3.02 10.06
C VAL A 20 11.78 -3.33 11.31
N ASP A 21 11.68 -2.35 12.19
CA ASP A 21 10.78 -2.38 13.34
C ASP A 21 9.41 -1.84 12.94
N THR A 22 8.36 -2.46 13.47
CA THR A 22 6.99 -2.14 13.12
C THR A 22 6.13 -1.89 14.34
N ILE A 23 5.24 -0.91 14.18
CA ILE A 23 4.12 -0.66 15.08
C ILE A 23 2.86 -0.88 14.26
N GLU A 24 2.05 -1.86 14.65
CA GLU A 24 0.88 -2.30 13.90
C GLU A 24 -0.39 -2.15 14.75
N TRP A 25 -1.42 -1.59 14.14
CA TRP A 25 -2.75 -1.43 14.73
C TRP A 25 -3.70 -2.40 14.03
N TRP A 26 -4.30 -3.30 14.80
CA TRP A 26 -5.18 -4.37 14.30
C TRP A 26 -6.58 -4.22 14.88
N ASP A 27 -7.64 -4.43 14.11
CA ASP A 27 -9.03 -4.42 14.60
C ASP A 27 -9.75 -5.69 14.14
N GLY A 28 -10.25 -6.49 15.08
CA GLY A 28 -10.98 -7.72 14.74
C GLY A 28 -10.19 -8.78 13.96
N GLY A 29 -8.84 -8.71 13.95
CA GLY A 29 -7.98 -9.60 13.18
C GLY A 29 -7.51 -9.03 11.84
N ASP A 30 -8.00 -7.86 11.45
CA ASP A 30 -7.55 -7.13 10.26
C ASP A 30 -6.52 -6.07 10.61
N LEU A 31 -5.44 -5.99 9.83
CA LEU A 31 -4.51 -4.86 9.93
C LEU A 31 -5.27 -3.58 9.56
N VAL A 32 -5.03 -2.49 10.29
CA VAL A 32 -5.61 -1.16 10.02
C VAL A 32 -4.52 -0.18 9.64
N PHE A 33 -3.46 -0.13 10.44
CA PHE A 33 -2.28 0.71 10.23
C PHE A 33 -1.01 -0.04 10.54
N ARG A 34 0.05 0.29 9.82
CA ARG A 34 1.40 -0.14 10.14
C ARG A 34 2.38 0.99 9.88
N PHE A 35 3.23 1.24 10.86
CA PHE A 35 4.37 2.14 10.75
C PHE A 35 5.62 1.29 10.65
N ASP A 36 6.44 1.55 9.64
CA ASP A 36 7.76 0.94 9.47
C ASP A 36 8.84 1.97 9.81
N ALA A 37 9.73 1.60 10.73
CA ALA A 37 10.94 2.34 11.08
C ALA A 37 12.18 1.49 10.76
N ASN A 38 13.28 2.14 10.39
CA ASN A 38 14.56 1.47 10.24
C ASN A 38 15.38 1.60 11.54
N ASP A 39 16.24 0.62 11.78
CA ASP A 39 17.14 0.59 12.96
C ASP A 39 18.22 1.70 12.92
N HIS A 40 18.43 2.35 11.76
CA HIS A 40 19.43 3.40 11.56
C HIS A 40 19.06 4.79 12.11
N GLY A 41 17.92 4.94 12.79
CA GLY A 41 17.55 6.20 13.44
C GLY A 41 16.93 7.27 12.54
N ASP A 42 16.51 6.91 11.31
CA ASP A 42 15.86 7.85 10.37
C ASP A 42 14.36 8.07 10.66
N GLY A 43 13.84 7.38 11.68
CA GLY A 43 12.44 7.42 12.09
C GLY A 43 11.52 6.62 11.18
N ILE A 44 10.22 6.92 11.23
CA ILE A 44 9.22 6.24 10.40
C ILE A 44 9.48 6.57 8.93
N PHE A 45 9.85 5.56 8.14
CA PHE A 45 10.12 5.71 6.72
C PHE A 45 8.93 5.29 5.87
N SER A 46 7.99 4.52 6.41
CA SER A 46 6.72 4.29 5.71
C SER A 46 5.54 4.04 6.61
N VAL A 47 4.36 4.42 6.12
CA VAL A 47 3.07 4.18 6.76
C VAL A 47 2.18 3.44 5.79
N ILE A 48 1.52 2.39 6.25
CA ILE A 48 0.60 1.55 5.50
C ILE A 48 -0.77 1.64 6.14
N THR A 49 -1.82 1.74 5.34
CA THR A 49 -3.19 1.55 5.81
C THR A 49 -4.02 0.73 4.82
N THR A 50 -4.78 -0.18 5.38
CA THR A 50 -5.80 -1.04 4.74
C THR A 50 -7.22 -0.58 5.13
N SER A 51 -7.32 0.48 5.94
CA SER A 51 -8.60 0.96 6.45
C SER A 51 -9.35 1.77 5.39
N ALA A 52 -10.58 1.36 5.12
CA ALA A 52 -11.50 2.16 4.32
C ALA A 52 -11.76 3.54 4.94
N ALA A 53 -11.50 3.77 6.22
CA ALA A 53 -11.70 5.08 6.87
C ALA A 53 -10.66 6.13 6.45
N VAL A 54 -9.56 5.72 5.82
CA VAL A 54 -8.47 6.62 5.42
C VAL A 54 -8.45 6.78 3.91
N SER A 55 -8.37 8.03 3.46
CA SER A 55 -8.19 8.37 2.06
C SER A 55 -6.78 8.84 1.76
N GLY A 56 -6.26 8.48 0.59
CA GLY A 56 -5.09 9.11 0.01
C GLY A 56 -5.39 10.52 -0.53
N PRO A 57 -4.36 11.23 -1.04
CA PRO A 57 -4.46 12.58 -1.61
C PRO A 57 -5.55 12.77 -2.68
N PHE A 58 -5.84 11.72 -3.46
CA PHE A 58 -6.86 11.74 -4.52
C PHE A 58 -8.25 11.28 -4.04
N GLY A 59 -8.44 11.13 -2.74
CA GLY A 59 -9.68 10.60 -2.16
C GLY A 59 -9.84 9.09 -2.29
N PHE A 60 -8.87 8.37 -2.88
CA PHE A 60 -8.91 6.91 -2.99
C PHE A 60 -8.83 6.25 -1.61
N ARG A 61 -9.63 5.20 -1.41
CA ARG A 61 -9.79 4.52 -0.12
C ARG A 61 -9.68 3.01 -0.30
N PRO A 62 -8.95 2.31 0.59
CA PRO A 62 -8.94 0.85 0.62
C PRO A 62 -10.36 0.28 0.64
N THR A 63 -10.54 -0.88 -0.01
CA THR A 63 -11.78 -1.66 -0.18
C THR A 63 -12.96 -0.95 -0.86
N ILE A 64 -12.87 0.37 -1.06
CA ILE A 64 -13.90 1.18 -1.71
C ILE A 64 -13.49 1.49 -3.16
N SER A 65 -12.26 2.00 -3.36
CA SER A 65 -11.80 2.41 -4.68
C SER A 65 -11.33 1.23 -5.52
N THR A 66 -11.50 1.32 -6.84
CA THR A 66 -11.19 0.24 -7.79
C THR A 66 -9.95 0.53 -8.60
N LEU A 67 -9.33 -0.52 -9.19
CA LEU A 67 -8.15 -0.34 -10.05
C LEU A 67 -8.46 0.57 -11.25
N SER A 68 -9.64 0.42 -11.85
CA SER A 68 -10.11 1.30 -12.93
C SER A 68 -10.14 2.77 -12.49
N GLU A 69 -10.74 3.10 -11.33
CA GLU A 69 -10.80 4.48 -10.84
C GLU A 69 -9.41 5.08 -10.60
N VAL A 70 -8.51 4.31 -9.99
CA VAL A 70 -7.15 4.77 -9.67
C VAL A 70 -6.30 4.92 -10.93
N SER A 71 -6.38 3.96 -11.85
CA SER A 71 -5.61 3.97 -13.09
C SER A 71 -6.01 5.07 -14.08
N ARG A 72 -7.21 5.68 -13.93
CA ARG A 72 -7.58 6.89 -14.68
C ARG A 72 -6.77 8.12 -14.29
N GLN A 73 -6.25 8.15 -13.07
CA GLN A 73 -5.56 9.33 -12.54
C GLN A 73 -4.07 9.09 -12.37
N LEU A 74 -3.66 7.84 -12.14
CA LEU A 74 -2.29 7.49 -11.78
C LEU A 74 -1.69 6.49 -12.75
N GLU A 75 -0.37 6.62 -12.95
CA GLU A 75 0.41 5.59 -13.62
C GLU A 75 0.47 4.35 -12.74
N CYS A 76 -0.03 3.25 -13.31
CA CYS A 76 -0.02 1.93 -12.71
C CYS A 76 0.97 1.02 -13.45
N GLY A 77 1.65 0.18 -12.70
CA GLY A 77 2.56 -0.81 -13.23
C GLY A 77 2.52 -2.10 -12.42
N ARG A 78 3.19 -3.13 -12.94
CA ARG A 78 3.36 -4.38 -12.23
C ARG A 78 4.29 -4.17 -11.04
N GLY A 79 3.85 -4.65 -9.89
CA GLY A 79 4.64 -4.72 -8.67
C GLY A 79 4.85 -6.15 -8.23
N PHE A 80 5.92 -6.37 -7.47
CA PHE A 80 6.25 -7.67 -6.91
C PHE A 80 6.50 -7.51 -5.42
N THR A 81 5.86 -8.35 -4.62
CA THR A 81 6.32 -8.66 -3.26
C THR A 81 6.94 -10.05 -3.27
N ALA A 82 7.67 -10.42 -2.21
CA ALA A 82 8.29 -11.74 -2.11
C ALA A 82 7.30 -12.91 -2.24
N MET A 83 5.99 -12.67 -2.05
CA MET A 83 4.97 -13.71 -2.00
C MET A 83 3.86 -13.57 -3.05
N LYS A 84 3.67 -12.39 -3.65
CA LYS A 84 2.60 -12.14 -4.61
C LYS A 84 2.99 -11.11 -5.66
N ARG A 85 2.56 -11.38 -6.89
CA ARG A 85 2.49 -10.40 -7.98
C ARG A 85 1.31 -9.46 -7.73
N GLN A 86 1.49 -8.17 -7.99
CA GLN A 86 0.53 -7.12 -7.66
C GLN A 86 0.50 -6.06 -8.75
N VAL A 87 -0.52 -5.20 -8.73
CA VAL A 87 -0.48 -3.92 -9.44
C VAL A 87 -0.25 -2.80 -8.44
N ILE A 88 0.64 -1.90 -8.80
CA ILE A 88 1.01 -0.74 -7.99
C ILE A 88 0.81 0.50 -8.83
N CYS A 89 -0.08 1.37 -8.37
CA CYS A 89 -0.19 2.74 -8.88
C CYS A 89 0.57 3.67 -7.93
N SER A 90 1.39 4.57 -8.46
CA SER A 90 2.25 5.42 -7.64
C SER A 90 2.10 6.89 -8.01
N VAL A 91 2.21 7.76 -7.02
CA VAL A 91 2.41 9.20 -7.21
C VAL A 91 3.64 9.64 -6.43
N ARG A 92 4.45 10.50 -7.03
CA ARG A 92 5.58 11.16 -6.34
C ARG A 92 5.08 12.47 -5.76
N GLU A 93 5.42 12.70 -4.50
CA GLU A 93 5.18 13.94 -3.77
C GLU A 93 6.53 14.53 -3.33
N ASP A 94 6.55 15.79 -2.91
CA ASP A 94 7.79 16.50 -2.57
C ASP A 94 8.58 15.81 -1.43
N ASP A 95 7.87 15.21 -0.48
CA ASP A 95 8.41 14.57 0.71
C ASP A 95 8.46 13.03 0.62
N GLY A 96 8.02 12.44 -0.49
CA GLY A 96 7.85 10.99 -0.54
C GLY A 96 7.20 10.40 -1.79
N VAL A 97 6.78 9.15 -1.65
CA VAL A 97 6.04 8.41 -2.69
C VAL A 97 4.84 7.75 -2.05
N MET A 98 3.66 7.97 -2.62
CA MET A 98 2.45 7.24 -2.27
C MET A 98 2.25 6.09 -3.25
N ARG A 99 1.94 4.91 -2.73
CA ARG A 99 1.65 3.70 -3.51
C ARG A 99 0.27 3.15 -3.15
N TYR A 100 -0.49 2.80 -4.17
CA TYR A 100 -1.81 2.18 -4.11
C TYR A 100 -1.67 0.75 -4.63
N ARG A 101 -2.01 -0.26 -3.82
CA ARG A 101 -1.76 -1.66 -4.16
C ARG A 101 -3.04 -2.42 -4.45
N PHE A 102 -3.00 -3.25 -5.48
CA PHE A 102 -4.09 -4.13 -5.89
C PHE A 102 -3.57 -5.56 -6.01
N ASP A 103 -4.28 -6.51 -5.42
CA ASP A 103 -4.03 -7.92 -5.60
C ASP A 103 -4.84 -8.38 -6.82
N LEU A 104 -4.15 -8.88 -7.85
CA LEU A 104 -4.79 -9.41 -9.04
C LEU A 104 -4.75 -10.94 -9.03
N PRO A 105 -5.77 -11.60 -9.59
CA PRO A 105 -5.67 -12.99 -10.01
C PRO A 105 -4.46 -13.24 -10.91
N GLU A 106 -3.80 -14.40 -10.77
CA GLU A 106 -2.58 -14.73 -11.51
C GLU A 106 -2.75 -14.66 -13.03
N ASP A 107 -3.92 -15.06 -13.52
CA ASP A 107 -4.31 -15.05 -14.94
C ASP A 107 -4.52 -13.62 -15.50
N LEU A 108 -4.70 -12.63 -14.63
CA LEU A 108 -4.95 -11.23 -15.01
C LEU A 108 -3.70 -10.35 -14.90
N ILE A 109 -2.68 -10.76 -14.16
CA ILE A 109 -1.47 -9.94 -13.95
C ILE A 109 -0.74 -9.65 -15.26
N ASP A 110 -0.71 -10.62 -16.19
CA ASP A 110 -0.05 -10.42 -17.48
C ASP A 110 -0.85 -9.52 -18.42
N ARG A 111 -2.10 -9.19 -18.07
CA ARG A 111 -2.98 -8.24 -18.76
C ARG A 111 -3.07 -6.90 -18.04
N ALA A 112 -2.57 -6.82 -16.81
CA ALA A 112 -2.64 -5.63 -15.98
C ALA A 112 -1.98 -4.43 -16.68
N PRO A 113 -2.60 -3.24 -16.59
CA PRO A 113 -2.43 -2.22 -17.60
C PRO A 113 -1.03 -1.61 -17.62
N SER A 114 -0.49 -1.48 -18.84
CA SER A 114 0.14 -0.23 -19.30
C SER A 114 -0.97 0.66 -19.86
N GLY A 115 -1.79 1.27 -18.99
CA GLY A 115 -2.77 2.29 -19.36
C GLY A 115 -4.16 1.87 -19.90
N ALA A 116 -4.59 0.60 -19.86
CA ALA A 116 -5.91 0.19 -20.35
C ALA A 116 -6.99 0.05 -19.25
N LEU A 117 -8.14 0.72 -19.44
CA LEU A 117 -9.36 0.57 -18.62
C LEU A 117 -10.16 -0.66 -19.11
N SER A 118 -10.17 -1.74 -18.32
CA SER A 118 -10.98 -2.94 -18.57
C SER A 118 -12.14 -2.99 -17.58
N VAL A 119 -13.28 -3.54 -18.00
CA VAL A 119 -14.42 -3.84 -17.11
C VAL A 119 -13.99 -4.76 -15.96
N ASP A 120 -13.06 -5.67 -16.22
CA ASP A 120 -12.51 -6.57 -15.20
C ASP A 120 -11.74 -5.81 -14.10
N TRP A 121 -11.27 -4.58 -14.38
CA TRP A 121 -10.57 -3.73 -13.40
C TRP A 121 -11.52 -2.93 -12.50
N ASP A 122 -12.79 -2.80 -12.87
CA ASP A 122 -13.80 -2.11 -12.05
C ASP A 122 -14.18 -2.92 -10.79
N VAL A 123 -13.89 -4.23 -10.77
CA VAL A 123 -14.18 -5.10 -9.60
C VAL A 123 -12.96 -5.37 -8.72
N ILE A 124 -11.75 -4.93 -9.12
CA ILE A 124 -10.52 -5.16 -8.36
C ILE A 124 -10.36 -4.05 -7.32
N PRO A 125 -10.54 -4.33 -6.01
CA PRO A 125 -10.50 -3.31 -4.99
C PRO A 125 -9.06 -2.93 -4.61
N LEU A 126 -8.89 -1.66 -4.22
CA LEU A 126 -7.68 -1.16 -3.59
C LEU A 126 -7.45 -1.89 -2.27
N VAL A 127 -6.31 -2.58 -2.14
CA VAL A 127 -5.97 -3.37 -0.95
C VAL A 127 -5.41 -2.47 0.15
N ASN A 128 -4.44 -1.63 -0.19
CA ASN A 128 -3.85 -0.69 0.78
C ASN A 128 -3.24 0.52 0.09
N ILE A 129 -3.03 1.54 0.92
CA ILE A 129 -2.27 2.74 0.61
C ILE A 129 -1.00 2.71 1.45
N ARG A 130 0.14 3.00 0.83
CA ARG A 130 1.42 3.11 1.51
C ARG A 130 2.13 4.40 1.16
N ARG A 131 2.46 5.20 2.18
CA ARG A 131 3.34 6.36 2.07
C ARG A 131 4.76 5.96 2.39
N TYR A 132 5.71 6.28 1.53
CA TYR A 132 7.13 6.24 1.82
C TYR A 132 7.64 7.67 1.98
N ARG A 133 8.36 7.93 3.06
CA ARG A 133 9.12 9.16 3.23
C ARG A 133 10.41 9.07 2.41
N ARG A 134 10.83 10.18 1.80
CA ARG A 134 12.15 10.28 1.18
C ARG A 134 13.22 10.29 2.26
N LEU A 135 14.01 9.21 2.34
CA LEU A 135 15.23 9.18 3.17
C LEU A 135 16.28 10.09 2.51
N ARG A 136 16.90 10.98 3.29
CA ARG A 136 18.04 11.78 2.86
C ARG A 136 19.30 11.06 3.33
N PHE A 137 20.09 10.55 2.41
CA PHE A 137 21.44 10.03 2.67
C PHE A 137 22.46 11.10 2.33
#